data_AF-A0A778QHT5-F1
#
_entry.id   AF-A0A778QHT5-F1
#
_cell.length_a   1.000
_cell.length_b   1.000
_cell.length_c   1.000
_cell.angle_alpha   90.00
_cell.angle_beta   90.00
_cell.angle_gamma   90.00
#
_symmetry.space_group_name_H-M   'P 1'
#
loop_
_entity.id
_entity.type
_entity.pdbx_description
1 polymer ?
#
loop_
_entity_poly.entity_id
_entity_poly.type
_entity_poly.pdbx_seq_one_letter_code
_entity_poly.pdbx_strand_id
1 'polypeptide(L)' 'MNAKIRYGLSAAVLALIAAGAPAPDILDQFLDEKEGNHTTAYRDGAGIWTICRGAILVDGKPVVPGMKLSKEKCDRV' A
#
# COMPACT_ATOMS: atom_id res chain seq x y z
N MET A 1 -18.36 22.11 -22.08
CA MET A 1 -17.10 21.48 -21.62
C MET A 1 -17.45 20.43 -20.57
N ASN A 2 -17.37 19.15 -20.91
CA ASN A 2 -17.58 18.07 -19.94
C ASN A 2 -16.27 17.93 -19.16
N ALA A 3 -16.18 18.58 -18.00
CA ALA A 3 -15.05 18.40 -17.11
C ALA A 3 -15.11 16.94 -16.63
N LYS A 4 -14.35 16.05 -17.28
CA LYS A 4 -14.11 14.72 -16.74
C LYS A 4 -13.55 14.94 -15.35
N ILE A 5 -14.36 14.65 -14.33
CA ILE A 5 -13.89 14.62 -12.95
C ILE A 5 -12.77 13.59 -12.94
N ARG A 6 -11.53 14.06 -12.90
CA ARG A 6 -10.37 13.20 -12.65
C ARG A 6 -10.42 12.90 -11.17
N TYR A 7 -11.19 11.89 -10.80
CA TYR A 7 -11.12 11.35 -9.45
C TYR A 7 -9.65 11.02 -9.17
N GLY A 8 -9.13 11.42 -8.01
CA GLY A 8 -7.77 11.03 -7.58
C GLY A 8 -7.62 9.53 -7.33
N LEU A 9 -8.68 8.76 -7.55
CA LEU A 9 -8.84 7.33 -7.31
C LEU A 9 -8.94 6.59 -8.63
N SER A 10 -8.39 5.37 -8.69
CA SER A 10 -8.48 4.51 -9.85
C SER A 10 -9.89 3.95 -10.06
N ALA A 11 -10.11 3.33 -11.23
CA ALA A 11 -11.35 2.59 -11.48
C ALA A 11 -11.55 1.42 -10.51
N ALA A 12 -10.48 0.76 -10.06
CA ALA A 12 -10.57 -0.36 -9.11
C ALA A 12 -11.03 0.14 -7.72
N VAL A 13 -10.43 1.23 -7.23
CA VAL A 13 -10.83 1.85 -5.96
C VAL A 13 -12.28 2.36 -6.03
N LEU A 14 -12.67 3.01 -7.14
CA LEU A 14 -14.05 3.46 -7.34
C LEU A 14 -15.05 2.29 -7.39
N ALA A 15 -14.67 1.16 -7.98
CA ALA A 15 -15.51 -0.03 -8.02
C ALA A 15 -15.73 -0.61 -6.61
N LEU A 16 -14.69 -0.68 -5.78
CA LEU A 16 -14.81 -1.12 -4.38
C LEU A 16 -15.72 -0.20 -3.56
N ILE A 17 -15.60 1.11 -3.73
CA ILE A 17 -16.50 2.09 -3.09
C ILE A 17 -17.95 1.86 -3.55
N ALA A 18 -18.19 1.72 -4.85
CA ALA A 18 -19.53 1.50 -5.40
C ALA A 18 -20.14 0.16 -4.93
N ALA A 19 -19.30 -0.86 -4.71
CA ALA A 19 -19.72 -2.16 -4.18
C ALA A 19 -19.98 -2.15 -2.66
N GLY A 20 -19.68 -1.04 -1.95
CA GLY A 20 -19.81 -0.95 -0.50
C GLY A 20 -18.79 -1.81 0.25
N ALA A 21 -17.60 -1.99 -0.32
CA ALA A 21 -16.53 -2.75 0.32
C ALA A 21 -16.11 -2.12 1.67
N PRO A 22 -15.63 -2.92 2.63
CA PRO A 22 -15.02 -2.43 3.86
C PRO A 22 -13.91 -1.39 3.60
N ALA A 23 -13.79 -0.41 4.50
CA ALA A 23 -12.76 0.62 4.40
C ALA A 23 -11.31 0.07 4.32
N PRO A 24 -10.93 -1.00 5.05
CA PRO A 24 -9.61 -1.62 4.90
C PRO A 24 -9.33 -2.11 3.48
N ASP A 25 -10.29 -2.78 2.83
CA ASP A 25 -10.11 -3.32 1.49
C ASP A 25 -9.94 -2.21 0.43
N ILE A 26 -10.68 -1.11 0.60
CA ILE A 26 -10.55 0.08 -0.26
C ILE A 26 -9.18 0.73 -0.09
N LEU A 27 -8.71 0.85 1.16
CA LEU A 27 -7.41 1.42 1.48
C LEU A 27 -6.28 0.54 0.94
N ASP A 28 -6.38 -0.79 1.11
CA ASP A 28 -5.40 -1.75 0.63
C ASP A 28 -5.20 -1.64 -0.88
N GLN A 29 -6.29 -1.62 -1.65
CA GLN A 29 -6.22 -1.42 -3.10
C GLN A 29 -5.58 -0.08 -3.47
N PHE A 30 -5.89 0.99 -2.73
CA PHE A 30 -5.30 2.31 -2.98
C PHE A 30 -3.80 2.32 -2.67
N LEU A 31 -3.37 1.75 -1.55
CA LEU A 31 -1.96 1.67 -1.18
C LEU A 31 -1.17 0.79 -2.15
N ASP A 32 -1.72 -0.34 -2.59
CA ASP A 32 -1.09 -1.19 -3.60
C ASP A 32 -0.84 -0.43 -4.92
N GLU A 33 -1.73 0.48 -5.30
CA GLU A 33 -1.55 1.30 -6.50
C GLU A 33 -0.56 2.46 -6.32
N LYS A 34 -0.49 3.05 -5.13
CA LYS A 34 0.31 4.26 -4.88
C LYS A 34 1.71 3.96 -4.40
N GLU A 35 1.85 2.95 -3.56
CA GLU A 35 3.10 2.59 -2.90
C GLU A 35 3.64 1.26 -3.42
N GLY A 36 2.77 0.37 -3.91
CA GLY A 36 3.13 -1.00 -4.24
C GLY A 36 3.29 -1.86 -2.99
N ASN A 37 3.41 -3.17 -3.20
CA ASN A 37 3.66 -4.13 -2.13
C ASN A 37 5.04 -4.79 -2.31
N HIS A 38 6.04 -4.23 -1.65
CA HIS A 38 7.43 -4.66 -1.74
C HIS A 38 7.79 -5.67 -0.65
N THR A 39 7.84 -6.95 -1.00
CA THR A 39 8.16 -8.03 -0.04
C THR A 39 9.61 -8.04 0.44
N THR A 40 10.48 -7.21 -0.15
CA THR A 40 11.88 -7.05 0.27
C THR A 40 12.11 -5.60 0.70
N ALA A 41 12.81 -5.42 1.81
CA ALA A 41 13.11 -4.09 2.33
C ALA A 41 13.90 -3.24 1.32
N TYR A 42 13.51 -1.98 1.21
CA TYR A 42 14.10 -0.98 0.33
C TYR A 42 14.37 0.32 1.08
N ARG A 43 15.16 1.21 0.47
CA ARG A 43 15.32 2.58 0.96
C ARG A 43 14.27 3.45 0.28
N ASP A 44 13.42 4.09 1.07
CA ASP A 44 12.46 5.05 0.53
C ASP A 44 13.12 6.39 0.13
N GLY A 45 12.31 7.35 -0.33
CA GLY A 45 12.79 8.66 -0.77
C GLY A 45 13.45 9.50 0.34
N ALA A 46 13.24 9.17 1.62
CA ALA A 46 13.90 9.79 2.76
C ALA A 46 15.13 8.99 3.23
N GLY A 47 15.44 7.87 2.58
CA GLY A 47 16.54 6.99 2.95
C GLY A 47 16.25 6.18 4.22
N ILE A 48 14.99 5.92 4.56
CA ILE A 48 14.59 5.03 5.66
C ILE A 48 14.40 3.61 5.12
N TRP A 49 14.72 2.59 5.93
CA TRP A 49 14.45 1.21 5.57
C TRP A 49 12.97 0.91 5.73
N THR A 50 12.36 0.49 4.64
CA THR A 50 10.91 0.38 4.48
C THR A 50 10.56 -0.90 3.75
N ILE A 51 9.40 -1.51 4.02
CA ILE A 51 8.94 -2.77 3.42
C ILE A 51 7.42 -2.76 3.22
N CYS A 52 6.91 -3.70 2.42
CA CYS A 52 5.49 -3.83 2.08
C CYS A 52 4.95 -2.55 1.43
N ARG A 53 3.95 -1.92 2.05
CA ARG A 53 3.31 -0.66 1.65
C ARG A 53 3.76 0.47 2.59
N GLY A 54 5.05 0.79 2.57
CA GLY A 54 5.56 1.91 3.37
C GLY A 54 5.85 1.62 4.85
N ALA A 55 5.86 0.36 5.31
CA ALA A 55 6.07 0.04 6.72
C ALA A 55 7.54 0.16 7.15
N ILE A 56 7.77 0.87 8.26
CA ILE A 56 9.11 1.03 8.88
C ILE A 56 9.29 0.20 10.16
N LEU A 57 8.19 -0.36 10.69
CA LEU A 57 8.14 -1.28 11.81
C LEU A 57 7.36 -2.52 11.41
N VAL A 58 7.87 -3.70 11.77
CA VAL A 58 7.18 -4.98 11.61
C VAL A 58 7.24 -5.69 12.95
N ASP A 59 6.07 -6.06 13.49
CA ASP A 59 5.94 -6.69 14.82
C ASP A 59 6.67 -5.90 15.94
N GLY A 60 6.60 -4.56 15.86
CA GLY A 60 7.24 -3.65 16.81
C GLY A 60 8.75 -3.49 16.65
N LYS A 61 9.36 -4.08 15.63
CA LYS A 61 10.81 -3.98 15.37
C LYS A 61 11.11 -3.18 14.09
N PRO A 62 12.19 -2.38 14.06
CA PRO A 62 12.61 -1.67 12.86
C PRO A 62 12.88 -2.60 11.68
N VAL A 63 12.49 -2.14 10.49
CA VAL A 63 12.89 -2.78 9.23
C VAL A 63 14.39 -2.57 9.02
N VAL A 64 15.08 -3.63 8.59
CA VAL A 64 16.54 -3.65 8.42
C VAL A 64 16.92 -4.13 7.01
N PRO A 65 18.14 -3.80 6.52
CA PRO A 65 18.60 -4.27 5.22
C PRO A 65 18.49 -5.80 5.09
N GLY A 66 18.01 -6.27 3.94
CA GLY A 66 17.87 -7.70 3.66
C GLY A 66 16.64 -8.37 4.29
N MET A 67 15.82 -7.65 5.06
CA MET A 67 14.54 -8.16 5.55
C MET A 67 13.62 -8.51 4.36
N LYS A 68 13.02 -9.70 4.41
CA LYS A 68 12.07 -10.20 3.41
C LYS A 68 10.86 -10.82 4.10
N LEU A 69 9.68 -10.50 3.61
CA LEU A 69 8.41 -11.01 4.13
C LEU A 69 7.66 -11.76 3.02
N SER A 70 6.70 -12.59 3.41
CA SER A 70 5.72 -13.13 2.47
C SER A 70 4.66 -12.07 2.15
N LYS A 71 3.94 -12.25 1.04
CA LYS A 71 2.85 -11.33 0.68
C LYS A 71 1.77 -11.31 1.76
N GLU A 72 1.41 -12.48 2.28
CA GLU A 72 0.41 -12.66 3.34
C GLU A 72 0.83 -12.04 4.67
N LYS A 73 2.14 -11.86 4.90
CA LYS A 73 2.60 -11.08 6.05
C LYS A 73 2.46 -9.58 5.78
N CYS A 74 2.81 -9.11 4.57
CA CYS A 74 2.62 -7.71 4.19
C CYS A 74 1.16 -7.25 4.23
N ASP A 75 0.21 -8.13 3.93
CA ASP A 75 -1.22 -7.83 4.01
C ASP A 75 -1.70 -7.61 5.47
N ARG A 76 -0.88 -8.00 6.46
CA ARG A 76 -1.15 -7.88 7.90
C ARG A 76 -0.21 -6.93 8.64
N VAL A 77 0.70 -6.28 7.89
CA VAL A 77 1.56 -5.19 8.40
C VAL A 77 0.82 -3.89 8.15
#